data_AF-A0A942PEW1-F1
#
_entry.id   AF-A0A942PEW1-F1
#
_cell.length_a   1.000
_cell.length_b   1.000
_cell.length_c   1.000
_cell.angle_alpha   90.00
_cell.angle_beta   90.00
_cell.angle_gamma   90.00
#
_symmetry.space_group_name_H-M   'P 1'
#
loop_
_entity.id
_entity.type
_entity.pdbx_description
1 polymer ?
#
loop_
_entity_poly.entity_id
_entity_poly.type
_entity_poly.pdbx_seq_one_letter_code
_entity_poly.pdbx_strand_id
1 'polypeptide(L)'
;MRIFVKGVALAAGIVAATATAATAQAPAQAQVPAPAQNAGEVARFYAGMSVPADSALEKFTKDPAWQNYAKAFDNTWDQVEKQQLVKVRAWTAANMKESRDTLYYFFSGPDFLYANHFYPNAKTYILAGLEPVGRVPTVDPRTVHSLPAVRAALEHSLKLSYFITQDMNARMRGQSVNGVLPALYVYMARNGATLKETTLIQLDSDGNVHPAEGFKGRVLASGTKILFTKDGTERTLYYFSTDLSNGGVAASGFLKFAEKFGQGNALFKSASYLPHNGGFSTVRDFILKHADFIVQDDTGVPVRLFKQDEWALNPHGVYIGPIPIFGMGPEPAAVQLWHPKNKPPKLDFGIGYRHRGIDSNLLLAVRKDKKT
;
A
#
# COMPACT_ATOMS: atom_id res chain seq x y z
N MET A 1 0.52 -12.68 9.41
CA MET A 1 0.75 -14.12 9.14
C MET A 1 0.07 -14.90 10.26
N ARG A 2 -1.13 -15.45 10.03
CA ARG A 2 -1.83 -16.27 11.04
C ARG A 2 -1.17 -17.65 11.09
N ILE A 3 -0.46 -17.92 12.17
CA ILE A 3 0.06 -19.25 12.48
C ILE A 3 -1.14 -20.10 12.94
N PHE A 4 -1.56 -21.04 12.10
CA PHE A 4 -2.50 -22.08 12.49
C PHE A 4 -1.76 -23.10 13.35
N VAL A 5 -1.96 -23.07 14.67
CA VAL A 5 -1.72 -24.24 15.52
C VAL A 5 -3.08 -24.92 15.71
N LYS A 6 -3.28 -26.05 15.03
CA LYS A 6 -4.43 -26.93 15.24
C LYS A 6 -4.28 -27.57 16.62
N GLY A 7 -5.22 -27.32 17.52
CA GLY A 7 -5.44 -28.07 18.75
C GLY A 7 -6.88 -28.56 18.78
N VAL A 8 -7.07 -29.86 18.68
CA VAL A 8 -8.36 -30.55 18.86
C VAL A 8 -8.63 -30.67 20.35
N ALA A 9 -9.78 -30.20 20.81
CA ALA A 9 -10.34 -30.61 22.10
C ALA A 9 -11.87 -30.64 22.00
N LEU A 10 -12.41 -31.84 22.22
CA LEU A 10 -13.81 -32.20 22.29
C LEU A 10 -14.28 -32.01 23.73
N ALA A 11 -15.39 -31.28 24.00
CA ALA A 11 -16.20 -31.50 25.20
C ALA A 11 -17.55 -30.75 25.17
N ALA A 12 -18.62 -31.55 25.23
CA ALA A 12 -19.86 -31.43 26.00
C ALA A 12 -20.63 -30.09 26.04
N GLY A 13 -21.88 -30.15 25.58
CA GLY A 13 -22.85 -29.07 25.64
C GLY A 13 -23.51 -28.87 27.00
N ILE A 14 -24.11 -27.68 27.14
CA ILE A 14 -25.29 -27.40 27.97
C ILE A 14 -26.13 -26.40 27.17
N VAL A 15 -27.37 -26.78 26.88
CA VAL A 15 -28.39 -25.92 26.27
C VAL A 15 -29.02 -25.10 27.41
N ALA A 16 -28.89 -23.78 27.36
CA ALA A 16 -29.67 -22.86 28.18
C ALA A 16 -30.51 -21.97 27.26
N ALA A 17 -31.82 -22.24 27.25
CA ALA A 17 -32.80 -21.44 26.53
C ALA A 17 -32.99 -20.10 27.23
N THR A 18 -32.72 -18.99 26.55
CA THR A 18 -33.09 -17.64 26.98
C THR A 18 -34.16 -17.09 26.05
N ALA A 19 -35.31 -16.77 26.62
CA ALA A 19 -36.44 -16.18 25.93
C ALA A 19 -36.11 -14.75 25.46
N THR A 20 -36.23 -14.50 24.17
CA THR A 20 -36.09 -13.16 23.57
C THR A 20 -37.43 -12.45 23.53
N ALA A 21 -37.59 -11.43 24.38
CA ALA A 21 -38.66 -10.46 24.25
C ALA A 21 -38.39 -9.55 23.04
N ALA A 22 -39.31 -9.53 22.08
CA ALA A 22 -39.23 -8.67 20.91
C ALA A 22 -39.54 -7.21 21.28
N THR A 23 -38.52 -6.35 21.25
CA THR A 23 -38.71 -4.89 21.28
C THR A 23 -38.87 -4.37 19.85
N ALA A 24 -40.05 -3.81 19.57
CA ALA A 24 -40.34 -3.16 18.30
C ALA A 24 -39.45 -1.92 18.12
N GLN A 25 -38.62 -1.91 17.08
CA GLN A 25 -37.82 -0.76 16.68
C GLN A 25 -38.70 0.24 15.90
N ALA A 26 -38.70 1.49 16.34
CA ALA A 26 -39.32 2.60 15.63
C ALA A 26 -38.70 2.79 14.23
N PRO A 27 -39.47 3.24 13.22
CA PRO A 27 -38.97 3.41 11.86
C PRO A 27 -37.82 4.43 11.83
N ALA A 28 -36.69 4.02 11.27
CA ALA A 28 -35.55 4.89 11.05
C ALA A 28 -35.96 6.06 10.14
N GLN A 29 -35.98 7.27 10.69
CA GLN A 29 -36.14 8.48 9.89
C GLN A 29 -34.98 8.55 8.89
N ALA A 30 -35.33 8.68 7.61
CA ALA A 30 -34.38 8.82 6.52
C ALA A 30 -33.49 10.06 6.78
N GLN A 31 -32.24 9.81 7.13
CA GLN A 31 -31.24 10.83 7.37
C GLN A 31 -30.88 11.45 6.01
N VAL A 32 -31.18 12.73 5.83
CA VAL A 32 -30.81 13.50 4.63
C VAL A 32 -29.29 13.34 4.41
N PRO A 33 -28.81 12.96 3.21
CA PRO A 33 -27.38 12.83 2.96
C PRO A 33 -26.69 14.18 3.19
N ALA A 34 -25.72 14.23 4.11
CA ALA A 34 -24.84 15.37 4.21
C ALA A 34 -24.09 15.53 2.87
N PRO A 35 -23.84 16.77 2.39
CA PRO A 35 -23.10 16.97 1.16
C PRO A 35 -21.74 16.28 1.26
N ALA A 36 -21.37 15.54 0.20
CA ALA A 36 -20.09 14.85 0.14
C ALA A 36 -18.95 15.86 0.35
N GLN A 37 -18.12 15.62 1.36
CA GLN A 37 -16.99 16.49 1.67
C GLN A 37 -15.94 16.39 0.55
N ASN A 38 -15.27 17.50 0.26
CA ASN A 38 -14.21 17.53 -0.74
C ASN A 38 -13.06 16.58 -0.32
N ALA A 39 -12.78 15.56 -1.14
CA ALA A 39 -11.79 14.54 -0.83
C ALA A 39 -10.38 15.11 -0.61
N GLY A 40 -10.00 16.14 -1.36
CA GLY A 40 -8.73 16.85 -1.21
C GLY A 40 -8.63 17.58 0.13
N GLU A 41 -9.69 18.26 0.56
CA GLU A 41 -9.73 18.95 1.85
C GLU A 41 -9.72 17.95 3.02
N VAL A 42 -10.46 16.86 2.90
CA VAL A 42 -10.44 15.76 3.88
C VAL A 42 -9.03 15.18 3.97
N ALA A 43 -8.37 14.90 2.84
CA ALA A 43 -7.02 14.39 2.83
C ALA A 43 -6.02 15.34 3.50
N ARG A 44 -6.13 16.65 3.24
CA ARG A 44 -5.32 17.68 3.91
C ARG A 44 -5.60 17.72 5.41
N PHE A 45 -6.86 17.64 5.83
CA PHE A 45 -7.23 17.61 7.24
C PHE A 45 -6.62 16.40 7.98
N TYR A 46 -6.77 15.19 7.43
CA TYR A 46 -6.13 14.00 8.00
C TYR A 46 -4.61 14.08 7.92
N ALA A 47 -4.05 14.74 6.92
CA ALA A 47 -2.61 14.96 6.84
C ALA A 47 -2.10 15.97 7.86
N GLY A 48 -2.95 16.70 8.60
CA GLY A 48 -2.51 17.80 9.46
C GLY A 48 -2.02 19.00 8.67
N MET A 49 -2.55 19.19 7.45
CA MET A 49 -2.24 20.32 6.57
C MET A 49 -3.40 21.32 6.61
N SER A 50 -3.12 22.60 6.39
CA SER A 50 -4.15 23.64 6.31
C SER A 50 -5.20 23.30 5.24
N VAL A 51 -6.48 23.60 5.49
CA VAL A 51 -7.54 23.55 4.48
C VAL A 51 -7.81 24.97 3.95
N PRO A 52 -8.48 25.13 2.78
CA PRO A 52 -8.92 26.45 2.31
C PRO A 52 -9.73 27.20 3.38
N ALA A 53 -9.60 28.53 3.44
CA ALA A 53 -10.24 29.34 4.48
C ALA A 53 -11.78 29.34 4.39
N ASP A 54 -12.32 29.12 3.19
CA ASP A 54 -13.74 28.97 2.88
C ASP A 54 -14.23 27.51 3.02
N SER A 55 -13.35 26.57 3.36
CA SER A 55 -13.73 25.18 3.59
C SER A 55 -14.64 25.04 4.81
N ALA A 56 -15.68 24.22 4.68
CA ALA A 56 -16.50 23.80 5.81
C ALA A 56 -15.71 23.05 6.91
N LEU A 57 -14.49 22.56 6.58
CA LEU A 57 -13.60 21.87 7.50
C LEU A 57 -12.70 22.82 8.31
N GLU A 58 -12.60 24.10 7.92
CA GLU A 58 -11.71 25.08 8.55
C GLU A 58 -11.94 25.18 10.06
N LYS A 59 -13.21 25.16 10.48
CA LYS A 59 -13.61 25.21 11.88
C LYS A 59 -12.99 24.10 12.73
N PHE A 60 -12.75 22.92 12.16
CA PHE A 60 -12.14 21.79 12.88
C PHE A 60 -10.63 21.95 13.02
N THR A 61 -9.98 22.75 12.17
CA THR A 61 -8.54 23.04 12.26
C THR A 61 -8.19 24.06 13.34
N LYS A 62 -9.19 24.78 13.86
CA LYS A 62 -9.07 25.69 15.01
C LYS A 62 -9.04 24.95 16.36
N ASP A 63 -9.36 23.67 16.38
CA ASP A 63 -9.31 22.87 17.60
C ASP A 63 -7.84 22.70 18.07
N PRO A 64 -7.50 23.01 19.34
CA PRO A 64 -6.15 22.84 19.85
C PRO A 64 -5.59 21.42 19.70
N ALA A 65 -6.43 20.38 19.78
CA ALA A 65 -6.01 19.00 19.57
C ALA A 65 -5.60 18.76 18.11
N TRP A 66 -6.31 19.35 17.14
CA TRP A 66 -5.91 19.29 15.73
C TRP A 66 -4.61 20.06 15.48
N GLN A 67 -4.44 21.25 16.05
CA GLN A 67 -3.22 22.05 15.88
C GLN A 67 -1.98 21.35 16.46
N ASN A 68 -2.12 20.73 17.63
CA ASN A 68 -1.08 19.92 18.24
C ASN A 68 -0.74 18.69 17.38
N TYR A 69 -1.76 18.02 16.84
CA TYR A 69 -1.60 16.92 15.89
C TYR A 69 -0.84 17.35 14.63
N ALA A 70 -1.26 18.45 14.00
CA ALA A 70 -0.66 18.99 12.78
C ALA A 70 0.83 19.28 12.98
N LYS A 71 1.17 20.03 14.05
CA LYS A 71 2.57 20.35 14.40
C LYS A 71 3.41 19.11 14.67
N ALA A 72 2.88 18.12 15.39
CA ALA A 72 3.59 16.87 15.67
C ALA A 72 3.82 16.05 14.39
N PHE A 73 2.85 16.04 13.48
CA PHE A 73 2.99 15.37 12.19
C PHE A 73 4.00 16.09 11.31
N ASP A 74 3.96 17.41 11.20
CA ASP A 74 4.95 18.20 10.44
C ASP A 74 6.38 17.85 10.86
N ASN A 75 6.66 17.83 12.16
CA ASN A 75 7.97 17.46 12.69
C ASN A 75 8.38 16.03 12.29
N THR A 76 7.44 15.07 12.36
CA THR A 76 7.69 13.68 11.98
C THR A 76 7.95 13.57 10.48
N TRP A 77 7.14 14.26 9.67
CA TRP A 77 7.26 14.24 8.22
C TRP A 77 8.58 14.85 7.77
N ASP A 78 8.97 15.99 8.33
CA ASP A 78 10.23 16.66 8.04
C ASP A 78 11.45 15.78 8.33
N GLN A 79 11.40 14.99 9.41
CA GLN A 79 12.46 14.03 9.73
C GLN A 79 12.55 12.94 8.66
N VAL A 80 11.42 12.33 8.30
CA VAL A 80 11.36 11.26 7.28
C VAL A 80 11.80 11.80 5.91
N GLU A 81 11.35 12.98 5.55
CA GLU A 81 11.73 13.67 4.31
C GLU A 81 13.26 13.88 4.22
N LYS A 82 13.87 14.47 5.25
CA LYS A 82 15.31 14.77 5.29
C LYS A 82 16.18 13.52 5.39
N GLN A 83 15.75 12.51 6.14
CA GLN A 83 16.58 11.33 6.42
C GLN A 83 16.46 10.24 5.36
N GLN A 84 15.29 10.15 4.71
CA GLN A 84 14.91 9.00 3.89
C GLN A 84 14.48 9.43 2.48
N LEU A 85 13.38 10.19 2.35
CA LEU A 85 12.69 10.35 1.07
C LEU A 85 13.52 11.17 0.05
N VAL A 86 14.28 12.16 0.51
CA VAL A 86 15.21 12.91 -0.36
C VAL A 86 16.24 12.00 -1.02
N LYS A 87 16.71 10.98 -0.29
CA LYS A 87 17.71 10.02 -0.79
C LYS A 87 17.08 9.02 -1.76
N VAL A 88 15.84 8.58 -1.50
CA VAL A 88 15.07 7.75 -2.45
C VAL A 88 14.86 8.49 -3.76
N ARG A 89 14.49 9.78 -3.70
CA ARG A 89 14.34 10.61 -4.92
C ARG A 89 15.66 10.83 -5.65
N ALA A 90 16.74 11.10 -4.91
CA ALA A 90 18.07 11.25 -5.52
C ALA A 90 18.53 9.97 -6.22
N TRP A 91 18.35 8.81 -5.58
CA TRP A 91 18.64 7.51 -6.19
C TRP A 91 17.76 7.25 -7.42
N THR A 92 16.46 7.54 -7.33
CA THR A 92 15.51 7.37 -8.44
C THR A 92 15.93 8.22 -9.64
N ALA A 93 16.21 9.51 -9.45
CA ALA A 93 16.66 10.41 -10.51
C ALA A 93 18.01 9.97 -11.13
N ALA A 94 18.91 9.40 -10.33
CA ALA A 94 20.20 8.91 -10.80
C ALA A 94 20.07 7.63 -11.63
N ASN A 95 19.22 6.68 -11.23
CA ASN A 95 19.22 5.31 -11.76
C ASN A 95 18.05 5.01 -12.72
N MET A 96 16.93 5.72 -12.62
CA MET A 96 15.72 5.45 -13.40
C MET A 96 15.51 6.54 -14.45
N LYS A 97 15.99 6.28 -15.68
CA LYS A 97 15.86 7.22 -16.82
C LYS A 97 14.58 7.03 -17.60
N GLU A 98 14.07 5.80 -17.61
CA GLU A 98 12.86 5.41 -18.30
C GLU A 98 11.89 4.78 -17.30
N SER A 99 10.60 4.92 -17.61
CA SER A 99 9.52 4.31 -16.84
C SER A 99 8.28 4.20 -17.73
N ARG A 100 7.33 3.38 -17.31
CA ARG A 100 6.00 3.27 -17.93
C ARG A 100 4.95 4.09 -17.19
N ASP A 101 3.81 4.32 -17.84
CA ASP A 101 2.68 5.05 -17.26
C ASP A 101 1.96 4.26 -16.14
N THR A 102 2.09 2.93 -16.11
CA THR A 102 1.45 2.07 -15.11
C THR A 102 2.47 1.55 -14.09
N LEU A 103 2.12 1.55 -12.81
CA LEU A 103 2.86 0.86 -11.74
C LEU A 103 2.03 -0.28 -11.17
N TYR A 104 2.59 -1.49 -11.20
CA TYR A 104 2.10 -2.65 -10.45
C TYR A 104 2.86 -2.76 -9.12
N TYR A 105 2.20 -2.42 -8.02
CA TYR A 105 2.76 -2.54 -6.68
C TYR A 105 1.93 -3.53 -5.86
N PHE A 106 2.15 -4.81 -6.13
CA PHE A 106 1.47 -5.89 -5.41
C PHE A 106 2.14 -6.09 -4.05
N PHE A 107 1.37 -6.54 -3.05
CA PHE A 107 1.81 -6.64 -1.65
C PHE A 107 2.17 -5.28 -1.01
N SER A 108 1.58 -4.18 -1.50
CA SER A 108 1.95 -2.82 -1.11
C SER A 108 1.40 -2.36 0.23
N GLY A 109 0.26 -2.92 0.67
CA GLY A 109 -0.59 -2.22 1.62
C GLY A 109 -0.92 -0.80 1.13
N PRO A 110 -1.06 0.21 2.02
CA PRO A 110 -1.34 1.59 1.64
C PRO A 110 -0.10 2.39 1.19
N ASP A 111 0.97 1.75 0.71
CA ASP A 111 2.26 2.41 0.45
C ASP A 111 2.30 3.29 -0.82
N PHE A 112 1.50 4.35 -0.85
CA PHE A 112 1.65 5.37 -1.88
C PHE A 112 2.98 6.12 -1.78
N LEU A 113 3.56 6.20 -0.57
CA LEU A 113 4.77 6.95 -0.30
C LEU A 113 5.94 6.48 -1.19
N TYR A 114 6.28 5.18 -1.13
CA TYR A 114 7.37 4.65 -1.96
C TYR A 114 6.96 4.45 -3.42
N ALA A 115 5.68 4.18 -3.70
CA ALA A 115 5.16 4.16 -5.07
C ALA A 115 5.47 5.47 -5.80
N ASN A 116 5.16 6.60 -5.14
CA ASN A 116 5.38 7.94 -5.63
C ASN A 116 6.87 8.33 -5.69
N HIS A 117 7.72 7.84 -4.80
CA HIS A 117 9.14 8.22 -4.81
C HIS A 117 10.00 7.42 -5.77
N PHE A 118 9.69 6.15 -6.03
CA PHE A 118 10.37 5.36 -7.05
C PHE A 118 9.78 5.58 -8.45
N TYR A 119 8.47 5.80 -8.55
CA TYR A 119 7.77 6.01 -9.83
C TYR A 119 6.92 7.29 -9.79
N PRO A 120 7.55 8.48 -9.66
CA PRO A 120 6.83 9.76 -9.54
C PRO A 120 6.04 10.14 -10.80
N ASN A 121 6.40 9.57 -11.95
CA ASN A 121 5.83 9.90 -13.26
C ASN A 121 4.73 8.91 -13.70
N ALA A 122 4.46 7.85 -12.93
CA ALA A 122 3.36 6.94 -13.26
C ALA A 122 2.02 7.69 -13.24
N LYS A 123 1.17 7.39 -14.22
CA LYS A 123 -0.19 7.93 -14.33
C LYS A 123 -1.22 7.04 -13.66
N THR A 124 -0.97 5.73 -13.63
CA THR A 124 -1.82 4.74 -12.97
C THR A 124 -1.03 3.93 -11.95
N TYR A 125 -1.46 3.97 -10.70
CA TYR A 125 -0.90 3.18 -9.60
C TYR A 125 -1.87 2.04 -9.28
N ILE A 126 -1.43 0.79 -9.39
CA ILE A 126 -2.23 -0.39 -9.05
C ILE A 126 -1.60 -1.07 -7.84
N LEU A 127 -2.18 -0.81 -6.67
CA LEU A 127 -1.77 -1.35 -5.39
C LEU A 127 -2.68 -2.51 -4.98
N ALA A 128 -2.12 -3.49 -4.27
CA ALA A 128 -2.91 -4.60 -3.74
C ALA A 128 -2.32 -5.15 -2.44
N GLY A 129 -3.22 -5.54 -1.52
CA GLY A 129 -2.88 -6.15 -0.25
C GLY A 129 -4.07 -6.87 0.38
N LEU A 130 -3.89 -7.39 1.59
CA LEU A 130 -4.97 -8.05 2.35
C LEU A 130 -5.73 -7.08 3.24
N GLU A 131 -5.25 -5.85 3.39
CA GLU A 131 -5.88 -4.86 4.26
C GLU A 131 -7.23 -4.47 3.69
N PRO A 132 -8.26 -4.29 4.53
CA PRO A 132 -9.55 -3.83 4.05
C PRO A 132 -9.43 -2.39 3.51
N VAL A 133 -10.19 -2.10 2.46
CA VAL A 133 -10.29 -0.75 1.89
C VAL A 133 -10.75 0.27 2.95
N GLY A 134 -11.76 -0.11 3.73
CA GLY A 134 -12.40 0.75 4.71
C GLY A 134 -13.49 1.61 4.08
N ARG A 135 -13.86 2.69 4.77
CA ARG A 135 -14.85 3.68 4.31
C ARG A 135 -14.13 4.92 3.79
N VAL A 136 -14.77 5.65 2.88
CA VAL A 136 -14.30 6.99 2.48
C VAL A 136 -14.21 7.85 3.74
N PRO A 137 -13.03 8.41 4.07
CA PRO A 137 -12.87 9.22 5.27
C PRO A 137 -13.76 10.46 5.22
N THR A 138 -14.32 10.84 6.36
CA THR A 138 -15.11 12.06 6.55
C THR A 138 -14.66 12.75 7.82
N VAL A 139 -14.77 14.07 7.86
CA VAL A 139 -14.43 14.90 9.02
C VAL A 139 -15.71 15.35 9.72
N ASP A 140 -15.83 14.95 10.97
CA ASP A 140 -16.89 15.36 11.89
C ASP A 140 -16.27 15.76 13.25
N PRO A 141 -17.05 16.26 14.23
CA PRO A 141 -16.51 16.61 15.54
C PRO A 141 -15.78 15.44 16.25
N ARG A 142 -16.17 14.19 16.01
CA ARG A 142 -15.52 13.01 16.64
C ARG A 142 -14.19 12.68 16.00
N THR A 143 -13.99 13.10 14.74
CA THR A 143 -12.79 12.81 13.95
C THR A 143 -11.55 13.39 14.60
N VAL A 144 -11.61 14.59 15.18
CA VAL A 144 -10.49 15.25 15.87
C VAL A 144 -9.92 14.35 16.98
N HIS A 145 -10.79 13.69 17.76
CA HIS A 145 -10.37 12.80 18.86
C HIS A 145 -9.69 11.51 18.37
N SER A 146 -9.84 11.14 17.09
CA SER A 146 -9.23 9.93 16.52
C SER A 146 -7.87 10.16 15.85
N LEU A 147 -7.47 11.42 15.67
CA LEU A 147 -6.20 11.80 15.02
C LEU A 147 -4.94 11.24 15.70
N PRO A 148 -4.86 11.12 17.05
CA PRO A 148 -3.72 10.46 17.69
C PRO A 148 -3.50 9.02 17.21
N ALA A 149 -4.57 8.28 16.93
CA ALA A 149 -4.46 6.92 16.42
C ALA A 149 -4.08 6.86 14.94
N VAL A 150 -4.58 7.80 14.12
CA VAL A 150 -4.09 8.01 12.75
C VAL A 150 -2.58 8.25 12.78
N ARG A 151 -2.11 9.17 13.62
CA ARG A 151 -0.68 9.46 13.79
C ARG A 151 0.10 8.21 14.17
N ALA A 152 -0.35 7.50 15.21
CA ALA A 152 0.36 6.34 15.74
C ALA A 152 0.48 5.21 14.72
N ALA A 153 -0.54 4.99 13.89
CA ALA A 153 -0.50 4.00 12.83
C ALA A 153 0.46 4.40 11.69
N LEU A 154 0.49 5.68 11.33
CA LEU A 154 1.36 6.19 10.26
C LEU A 154 2.81 6.33 10.69
N GLU A 155 3.08 6.75 11.92
CA GLU A 155 4.44 6.85 12.47
C GLU A 155 5.17 5.51 12.44
N HIS A 156 4.45 4.43 12.73
CA HIS A 156 5.04 3.10 12.70
C HIS A 156 5.49 2.71 11.29
N SER A 157 4.68 3.01 10.27
CA SER A 157 5.05 2.77 8.86
C SER A 157 6.17 3.71 8.40
N LEU A 158 6.07 5.00 8.72
CA LEU A 158 7.02 6.02 8.32
C LEU A 158 8.43 5.79 8.90
N LYS A 159 8.52 5.32 10.15
CA LYS A 159 9.81 5.10 10.84
C LYS A 159 10.47 3.77 10.45
N LEU A 160 9.70 2.74 10.10
CA LEU A 160 10.25 1.41 9.85
C LEU A 160 10.48 1.10 8.37
N SER A 161 10.05 1.93 7.43
CA SER A 161 10.12 1.63 5.99
C SER A 161 9.34 0.36 5.60
N TYR A 162 8.51 -0.21 6.49
CA TYR A 162 7.61 -1.32 6.19
C TYR A 162 6.36 -1.31 7.08
N PHE A 163 5.29 -1.93 6.61
CA PHE A 163 4.01 -2.01 7.32
C PHE A 163 3.94 -3.29 8.15
N ILE A 164 3.64 -3.17 9.46
CA ILE A 164 3.25 -4.33 10.28
C ILE A 164 1.72 -4.39 10.30
N THR A 165 1.18 -5.24 9.43
CA THR A 165 -0.26 -5.40 9.16
C THR A 165 -1.10 -5.82 10.37
N GLN A 166 -0.48 -6.45 11.37
CA GLN A 166 -1.17 -6.90 12.59
C GLN A 166 -1.31 -5.77 13.62
N ASP A 167 -0.28 -4.95 13.81
CA ASP A 167 -0.35 -3.81 14.74
C ASP A 167 -1.27 -2.70 14.23
N MET A 168 -1.30 -2.45 12.92
CA MET A 168 -2.23 -1.48 12.34
C MET A 168 -3.69 -1.93 12.44
N ASN A 169 -4.00 -3.18 12.07
CA ASN A 169 -5.36 -3.70 12.18
C ASN A 169 -5.84 -3.83 13.63
N ALA A 170 -4.96 -4.20 14.57
CA ALA A 170 -5.32 -4.27 15.99
C ALA A 170 -5.60 -2.88 16.58
N ARG A 171 -4.85 -1.84 16.16
CA ARG A 171 -5.00 -0.46 16.65
C ARG A 171 -6.11 0.33 15.98
N MET A 172 -6.52 -0.03 14.76
CA MET A 172 -7.62 0.64 14.02
C MET A 172 -9.00 -0.01 14.23
N ARG A 173 -9.08 -1.23 14.78
CA ARG A 173 -10.37 -1.88 15.08
C ARG A 173 -11.09 -1.14 16.21
N GLY A 174 -12.32 -0.70 15.93
CA GLY A 174 -13.18 -0.02 16.90
C GLY A 174 -13.03 1.52 16.95
N GLN A 175 -12.22 2.10 16.06
CA GLN A 175 -12.04 3.55 15.96
C GLN A 175 -12.64 4.10 14.65
N SER A 176 -12.90 5.41 14.58
CA SER A 176 -13.44 6.12 13.41
C SER A 176 -12.51 6.13 12.18
N VAL A 177 -11.37 5.44 12.25
CA VAL A 177 -10.33 5.33 11.21
C VAL A 177 -10.26 3.85 10.83
N ASN A 178 -10.77 3.49 9.65
CA ASN A 178 -10.89 2.11 9.21
C ASN A 178 -10.25 1.90 7.83
N GLY A 179 -9.47 0.83 7.70
CA GLY A 179 -8.89 0.40 6.43
C GLY A 179 -7.72 1.25 5.96
N VAL A 180 -7.35 1.09 4.69
CA VAL A 180 -6.18 1.74 4.07
C VAL A 180 -6.41 3.19 3.67
N LEU A 181 -7.65 3.60 3.47
CA LEU A 181 -7.99 4.90 2.90
C LEU A 181 -7.44 6.10 3.69
N PRO A 182 -7.55 6.16 5.03
CA PRO A 182 -6.95 7.25 5.80
C PRO A 182 -5.44 7.37 5.58
N ALA A 183 -4.73 6.25 5.48
CA ALA A 183 -3.29 6.26 5.24
C ALA A 183 -2.95 6.73 3.82
N LEU A 184 -3.68 6.23 2.81
CA LEU A 184 -3.53 6.68 1.43
C LEU A 184 -3.76 8.19 1.30
N TYR A 185 -4.83 8.71 1.91
CA TYR A 185 -5.14 10.15 1.92
C TYR A 185 -3.98 10.97 2.47
N VAL A 186 -3.43 10.56 3.62
CA VAL A 186 -2.31 11.27 4.24
C VAL A 186 -1.06 11.21 3.37
N TYR A 187 -0.66 10.02 2.91
CA TYR A 187 0.54 9.88 2.08
C TYR A 187 0.42 10.67 0.78
N MET A 188 -0.75 10.65 0.14
CA MET A 188 -1.00 11.38 -1.10
C MET A 188 -0.94 12.90 -0.88
N ALA A 189 -1.69 13.44 0.11
CA ALA A 189 -1.71 14.87 0.39
C ALA A 189 -0.32 15.40 0.77
N ARG A 190 0.41 14.69 1.64
CA ARG A 190 1.77 15.04 2.05
C ARG A 190 2.80 14.93 0.92
N ASN A 191 2.50 14.19 -0.15
CA ASN A 191 3.32 14.10 -1.35
C ASN A 191 2.84 15.02 -2.50
N GLY A 192 2.07 16.05 -2.17
CA GLY A 192 1.63 17.09 -3.11
C GLY A 192 0.48 16.69 -4.01
N ALA A 193 -0.18 15.55 -3.77
CA ALA A 193 -1.38 15.18 -4.50
C ALA A 193 -2.62 15.89 -3.95
N THR A 194 -3.46 16.38 -4.86
CA THR A 194 -4.80 16.88 -4.56
C THR A 194 -5.81 15.86 -5.02
N LEU A 195 -6.47 15.18 -4.07
CA LEU A 195 -7.52 14.21 -4.37
C LEU A 195 -8.74 14.93 -4.94
N LYS A 196 -9.32 14.35 -5.99
CA LYS A 196 -10.50 14.85 -6.69
C LYS A 196 -11.72 14.00 -6.36
N GLU A 197 -11.58 12.69 -6.51
CA GLU A 197 -12.66 11.74 -6.28
C GLU A 197 -12.11 10.48 -5.62
N THR A 198 -12.91 9.87 -4.75
CA THR A 198 -12.63 8.55 -4.19
C THR A 198 -13.89 7.71 -4.27
N THR A 199 -13.83 6.67 -5.09
CA THR A 199 -14.95 5.77 -5.37
C THR A 199 -14.62 4.41 -4.79
N LEU A 200 -15.47 3.88 -3.91
CA LEU A 200 -15.39 2.48 -3.52
C LEU A 200 -15.81 1.62 -4.71
N ILE A 201 -15.00 0.62 -5.04
CA ILE A 201 -15.18 -0.21 -6.23
C ILE A 201 -15.07 -1.69 -5.89
N GLN A 202 -15.53 -2.55 -6.80
CA GLN A 202 -15.45 -4.00 -6.70
C GLN A 202 -15.08 -4.60 -8.05
N LEU A 203 -14.45 -5.78 -8.03
CA LEU A 203 -14.16 -6.56 -9.22
C LEU A 203 -15.15 -7.69 -9.40
N ASP A 204 -15.57 -7.88 -10.65
CA ASP A 204 -16.19 -9.12 -11.11
C ASP A 204 -15.13 -10.15 -11.56
N SER A 205 -15.58 -11.34 -11.99
CA SER A 205 -14.72 -12.45 -12.41
C SER A 205 -13.90 -12.17 -13.67
N ASP A 206 -14.26 -11.15 -14.44
CA ASP A 206 -13.58 -10.72 -15.66
C ASP A 206 -12.69 -9.49 -15.45
N GLY A 207 -12.52 -9.11 -14.18
CA GLY A 207 -11.70 -7.99 -13.77
C GLY A 207 -12.28 -6.65 -14.25
N ASN A 208 -13.59 -6.55 -14.46
CA ASN A 208 -14.23 -5.25 -14.69
C ASN A 208 -14.48 -4.58 -13.33
N VAL A 209 -14.30 -3.26 -13.33
CA VAL A 209 -14.48 -2.42 -12.16
C VAL A 209 -15.93 -1.93 -12.12
N HIS A 210 -16.59 -2.17 -11.00
CA HIS A 210 -17.94 -1.68 -10.72
C HIS A 210 -17.92 -0.79 -9.49
N PRO A 211 -18.70 0.32 -9.45
CA PRO A 211 -18.95 1.02 -8.19
C PRO A 211 -19.51 0.04 -7.16
N ALA A 212 -19.05 0.13 -5.91
CA ALA A 212 -19.53 -0.73 -4.83
C ALA A 212 -21.00 -0.43 -4.47
N GLU A 213 -21.42 0.82 -4.66
CA GLU A 213 -22.80 1.23 -4.48
C GLU A 213 -23.69 0.63 -5.58
N GLY A 214 -24.77 -0.05 -5.18
CA GLY A 214 -25.72 -0.64 -6.12
C GLY A 214 -25.25 -1.93 -6.82
N PHE A 215 -24.04 -2.42 -6.55
CA PHE A 215 -23.56 -3.68 -7.13
C PHE A 215 -24.35 -4.89 -6.61
N LYS A 216 -24.94 -5.65 -7.54
CA LYS A 216 -25.77 -6.84 -7.24
C LYS A 216 -25.06 -8.17 -7.52
N GLY A 217 -23.83 -8.13 -8.05
CA GLY A 217 -23.05 -9.32 -8.36
C GLY A 217 -22.32 -9.88 -7.14
N ARG A 218 -21.62 -11.00 -7.35
CA ARG A 218 -20.71 -11.54 -6.33
C ARG A 218 -19.47 -10.66 -6.23
N VAL A 219 -19.18 -10.16 -5.03
CA VAL A 219 -17.96 -9.40 -4.76
C VAL A 219 -16.78 -10.37 -4.69
N LEU A 220 -15.82 -10.24 -5.61
CA LEU A 220 -14.63 -11.09 -5.65
C LEU A 220 -13.38 -10.41 -5.07
N ALA A 221 -13.25 -9.11 -5.29
CA ALA A 221 -12.31 -8.24 -4.59
C ALA A 221 -12.95 -6.87 -4.37
N SER A 222 -12.73 -6.29 -3.19
CA SER A 222 -13.13 -4.91 -2.89
C SER A 222 -11.95 -3.99 -3.10
N GLY A 223 -12.19 -2.79 -3.62
CA GLY A 223 -11.15 -1.81 -3.87
C GLY A 223 -11.62 -0.37 -3.71
N THR A 224 -10.71 0.54 -4.00
CA THR A 224 -10.99 1.97 -4.15
C THR A 224 -10.27 2.50 -5.39
N LYS A 225 -10.93 3.40 -6.11
CA LYS A 225 -10.33 4.24 -7.15
C LYS A 225 -10.21 5.65 -6.60
N ILE A 226 -9.02 6.22 -6.64
CA ILE A 226 -8.75 7.60 -6.24
C ILE A 226 -8.27 8.35 -7.47
N LEU A 227 -9.05 9.33 -7.91
CA LEU A 227 -8.65 10.30 -8.92
C LEU A 227 -7.94 11.45 -8.22
N PHE A 228 -6.77 11.85 -8.69
CA PHE A 228 -6.01 12.94 -8.09
C PHE A 228 -5.20 13.71 -9.12
N THR A 229 -4.88 14.96 -8.80
CA THR A 229 -3.95 15.78 -9.58
C THR A 229 -2.67 15.99 -8.81
N LYS A 230 -1.54 15.93 -9.49
CA LYS A 230 -0.24 16.31 -8.94
C LYS A 230 0.65 16.83 -10.06
N ASP A 231 1.36 17.92 -9.81
CA ASP A 231 2.20 18.61 -10.82
C ASP A 231 1.41 18.98 -12.09
N GLY A 232 0.14 19.37 -11.93
CA GLY A 232 -0.79 19.66 -13.02
C GLY A 232 -1.29 18.45 -13.82
N THR A 233 -0.80 17.24 -13.52
CA THR A 233 -1.17 16.01 -14.21
C THR A 233 -2.23 15.24 -13.43
N GLU A 234 -3.29 14.82 -14.10
CA GLU A 234 -4.28 13.90 -13.55
C GLU A 234 -3.74 12.46 -13.53
N ARG A 235 -3.96 11.77 -12.42
CA ARG A 235 -3.45 10.43 -12.13
C ARG A 235 -4.51 9.63 -11.40
N THR A 236 -4.44 8.31 -11.49
CA THR A 236 -5.36 7.39 -10.82
C THR A 236 -4.60 6.42 -9.93
N LEU A 237 -5.11 6.21 -8.71
CA LEU A 237 -4.69 5.12 -7.84
C LEU A 237 -5.83 4.13 -7.68
N TYR A 238 -5.55 2.87 -7.94
CA TYR A 238 -6.36 1.73 -7.57
C TYR A 238 -5.70 1.03 -6.38
N TYR A 239 -6.47 0.73 -5.34
CA TYR A 239 -6.08 -0.23 -4.31
C TYR A 239 -7.12 -1.33 -4.24
N PHE A 240 -6.69 -2.60 -4.25
CA PHE A 240 -7.56 -3.75 -4.05
C PHE A 240 -7.18 -4.55 -2.80
N SER A 241 -8.18 -4.84 -1.99
CA SER A 241 -8.13 -5.85 -0.94
C SER A 241 -8.39 -7.22 -1.57
N THR A 242 -7.33 -7.99 -1.81
CA THR A 242 -7.40 -9.29 -2.47
C THR A 242 -6.30 -10.23 -1.97
N ASP A 243 -6.60 -11.52 -1.91
CA ASP A 243 -5.57 -12.54 -1.74
C ASP A 243 -4.75 -12.66 -3.02
N LEU A 244 -3.43 -12.51 -2.89
CA LEU A 244 -2.47 -12.58 -3.99
C LEU A 244 -1.85 -13.98 -4.16
N SER A 245 -2.26 -14.96 -3.34
CA SER A 245 -1.92 -16.37 -3.57
C SER A 245 -2.47 -16.84 -4.92
N ASN A 246 -1.90 -17.91 -5.48
CA ASN A 246 -2.34 -18.48 -6.77
C ASN A 246 -3.85 -18.77 -6.77
N GLY A 247 -4.38 -19.34 -5.67
CA GLY A 247 -5.82 -19.59 -5.52
C GLY A 247 -6.63 -18.30 -5.37
N GLY A 248 -6.10 -17.31 -4.64
CA GLY A 248 -6.72 -16.01 -4.45
C GLY A 248 -6.91 -15.25 -5.76
N VAL A 249 -5.86 -15.12 -6.56
CA VAL A 249 -5.94 -14.40 -7.84
C VAL A 249 -6.73 -15.12 -8.92
N ALA A 250 -6.79 -16.45 -8.87
CA ALA A 250 -7.69 -17.22 -9.72
C ALA A 250 -9.17 -16.96 -9.41
N ALA A 251 -9.48 -16.60 -8.15
CA ALA A 251 -10.84 -16.37 -7.68
C ALA A 251 -11.28 -14.89 -7.70
N SER A 252 -10.36 -13.92 -7.88
CA SER A 252 -10.65 -12.50 -7.63
C SER A 252 -10.85 -11.62 -8.87
N GLY A 253 -10.52 -12.10 -10.07
CA GLY A 253 -10.50 -11.27 -11.29
C GLY A 253 -9.39 -10.21 -11.32
N PHE A 254 -8.57 -10.11 -10.26
CA PHE A 254 -7.59 -9.04 -10.08
C PHE A 254 -6.52 -8.99 -11.18
N LEU A 255 -5.96 -10.14 -11.58
CA LEU A 255 -4.94 -10.15 -12.63
C LEU A 255 -5.52 -9.84 -14.02
N LYS A 256 -6.78 -10.23 -14.28
CA LYS A 256 -7.50 -9.81 -15.51
C LYS A 256 -7.72 -8.31 -15.54
N PHE A 257 -8.01 -7.69 -14.39
CA PHE A 257 -8.08 -6.24 -14.26
C PHE A 257 -6.71 -5.60 -14.56
N ALA A 258 -5.65 -6.07 -13.91
CA ALA A 258 -4.31 -5.53 -14.07
C ALA A 258 -3.79 -5.67 -15.51
N GLU A 259 -4.09 -6.78 -16.19
CA GLU A 259 -3.68 -7.04 -17.58
C GLU A 259 -4.19 -5.98 -18.57
N LYS A 260 -5.33 -5.34 -18.29
CA LYS A 260 -5.90 -4.25 -19.13
C LYS A 260 -5.00 -3.02 -19.23
N PHE A 261 -4.01 -2.88 -18.33
CA PHE A 261 -3.06 -1.77 -18.32
C PHE A 261 -1.74 -2.06 -19.04
N GLY A 262 -1.58 -3.26 -19.61
CA GLY A 262 -0.47 -3.61 -20.49
C GLY A 262 0.90 -3.62 -19.80
N GLN A 263 1.93 -3.16 -20.50
CA GLN A 263 3.29 -3.13 -19.98
C GLN A 263 3.48 -1.96 -19.00
N GLY A 264 4.07 -2.24 -17.84
CA GLY A 264 4.19 -1.29 -16.74
C GLY A 264 5.56 -1.32 -16.07
N ASN A 265 5.61 -0.70 -14.90
CA ASN A 265 6.67 -0.86 -13.93
C ASN A 265 6.21 -1.80 -12.81
N ALA A 266 7.12 -2.30 -11.99
CA ALA A 266 6.75 -2.98 -10.75
C ALA A 266 7.60 -2.54 -9.56
N LEU A 267 6.97 -2.55 -8.38
CA LEU A 267 7.63 -2.31 -7.11
C LEU A 267 7.35 -3.49 -6.17
N PHE A 268 8.38 -4.00 -5.52
CA PHE A 268 8.24 -4.86 -4.35
C PHE A 268 9.01 -4.27 -3.18
N LYS A 269 8.38 -4.26 -2.01
CA LYS A 269 9.01 -3.80 -0.78
C LYS A 269 8.35 -4.47 0.39
N SER A 270 9.14 -5.19 1.18
CA SER A 270 8.66 -5.92 2.35
C SER A 270 7.51 -6.88 2.05
N ALA A 271 7.55 -7.54 0.89
CA ALA A 271 6.56 -8.50 0.41
C ALA A 271 6.64 -9.86 1.13
N SER A 272 7.21 -9.90 2.34
CA SER A 272 7.31 -11.09 3.20
C SER A 272 7.90 -12.35 2.53
N TYR A 273 8.76 -12.16 1.52
CA TYR A 273 9.29 -13.23 0.65
C TYR A 273 8.20 -14.10 -0.01
N LEU A 274 6.95 -13.62 -0.10
CA LEU A 274 5.86 -14.39 -0.71
C LEU A 274 6.15 -14.77 -2.16
N PRO A 275 6.70 -13.89 -3.03
CA PRO A 275 7.09 -14.26 -4.38
C PRO A 275 8.18 -15.36 -4.46
N HIS A 276 8.91 -15.65 -3.38
CA HIS A 276 9.85 -16.79 -3.34
C HIS A 276 9.14 -18.14 -3.25
N ASN A 277 7.90 -18.16 -2.76
CA ASN A 277 7.10 -19.36 -2.59
C ASN A 277 6.33 -19.70 -3.89
N GLY A 278 6.22 -20.99 -4.22
CA GLY A 278 5.40 -21.48 -5.33
C GLY A 278 3.92 -21.11 -5.23
N GLY A 279 3.39 -20.91 -4.01
CA GLY A 279 2.01 -20.48 -3.79
C GLY A 279 1.67 -19.06 -4.27
N PHE A 280 2.67 -18.28 -4.71
CA PHE A 280 2.52 -16.94 -5.28
C PHE A 280 3.17 -16.82 -6.66
N SER A 281 3.40 -17.95 -7.34
CA SER A 281 4.00 -17.96 -8.68
C SER A 281 3.19 -17.17 -9.69
N THR A 282 1.85 -17.25 -9.67
CA THR A 282 1.01 -16.60 -10.68
C THR A 282 1.18 -15.08 -10.68
N VAL A 283 1.21 -14.44 -9.51
CA VAL A 283 1.42 -12.98 -9.43
C VAL A 283 2.86 -12.59 -9.74
N ARG A 284 3.84 -13.40 -9.34
CA ARG A 284 5.24 -13.18 -9.67
C ARG A 284 5.46 -13.24 -11.18
N ASP A 285 4.92 -14.27 -11.82
CA ASP A 285 5.11 -14.52 -13.25
C ASP A 285 4.34 -13.48 -14.08
N PHE A 286 3.20 -12.98 -13.58
CA PHE A 286 2.54 -11.79 -14.13
C PHE A 286 3.49 -10.58 -14.13
N ILE A 287 4.13 -10.26 -13.00
CA ILE A 287 5.07 -9.12 -12.95
C ILE A 287 6.26 -9.33 -13.89
N LEU A 288 6.85 -10.52 -13.90
CA LEU A 288 7.95 -10.86 -14.83
C LEU A 288 7.55 -10.81 -16.30
N LYS A 289 6.25 -10.92 -16.63
CA LYS A 289 5.73 -10.79 -17.99
C LYS A 289 5.41 -9.33 -18.34
N HIS A 290 4.82 -8.59 -17.41
CA HIS A 290 4.18 -7.30 -17.68
C HIS A 290 4.96 -6.07 -17.18
N ALA A 291 6.08 -6.22 -16.48
CA ALA A 291 6.92 -5.09 -16.08
C ALA A 291 8.19 -4.96 -16.94
N ASP A 292 8.61 -3.72 -17.23
CA ASP A 292 9.92 -3.44 -17.86
C ASP A 292 10.96 -2.96 -16.87
N PHE A 293 10.51 -2.27 -15.82
CA PHE A 293 11.37 -1.73 -14.77
C PHE A 293 10.85 -2.22 -13.44
N ILE A 294 11.63 -3.04 -12.75
CA ILE A 294 11.29 -3.58 -11.44
C ILE A 294 12.28 -3.03 -10.41
N VAL A 295 11.76 -2.27 -9.45
CA VAL A 295 12.51 -1.89 -8.25
C VAL A 295 12.07 -2.79 -7.11
N GLN A 296 13.00 -3.45 -6.44
CA GLN A 296 12.66 -4.33 -5.33
C GLN A 296 13.74 -4.47 -4.26
N ASP A 297 13.33 -4.66 -3.01
CA ASP A 297 14.20 -5.29 -2.02
C ASP A 297 14.28 -6.82 -2.26
N ASP A 298 14.98 -7.55 -1.40
CA ASP A 298 15.18 -8.99 -1.55
C ASP A 298 13.92 -9.84 -1.31
N THR A 299 12.82 -9.23 -0.88
CA THR A 299 11.54 -9.91 -0.66
C THR A 299 10.70 -10.05 -1.92
N GLY A 300 11.09 -9.35 -3.00
CA GLY A 300 10.42 -9.39 -4.30
C GLY A 300 10.69 -10.67 -5.09
N VAL A 301 10.75 -10.55 -6.43
CA VAL A 301 11.06 -11.66 -7.32
C VAL A 301 12.44 -12.22 -6.99
N PRO A 302 12.58 -13.53 -6.75
CA PRO A 302 13.88 -14.13 -6.50
C PRO A 302 14.88 -13.90 -7.64
N VAL A 303 16.14 -13.60 -7.31
CA VAL A 303 17.18 -13.26 -8.29
C VAL A 303 17.36 -14.38 -9.32
N ARG A 304 17.28 -15.64 -8.90
CA ARG A 304 17.41 -16.82 -9.77
C ARG A 304 16.36 -16.91 -10.89
N LEU A 305 15.26 -16.17 -10.79
CA LEU A 305 14.17 -16.20 -11.78
C LEU A 305 14.29 -15.10 -12.84
N PHE A 306 15.21 -14.16 -12.67
CA PHE A 306 15.54 -13.21 -13.73
C PHE A 306 16.48 -13.88 -14.74
N LYS A 307 15.95 -14.17 -15.92
CA LYS A 307 16.77 -14.74 -17.01
C LYS A 307 17.76 -13.70 -17.52
N GLN A 308 19.03 -14.08 -17.62
CA GLN A 308 20.11 -13.16 -17.96
C GLN A 308 20.03 -12.61 -19.38
N ASP A 309 19.40 -13.31 -20.32
CA ASP A 309 19.16 -12.87 -21.69
C ASP A 309 18.00 -11.88 -21.80
N GLU A 310 17.05 -11.92 -20.86
CA GLU A 310 15.88 -11.02 -20.83
C GLU A 310 16.07 -9.78 -19.92
N TRP A 311 16.93 -9.85 -18.91
CA TRP A 311 17.05 -8.83 -17.87
C TRP A 311 18.47 -8.33 -17.64
N ALA A 312 18.59 -7.02 -17.41
CA ALA A 312 19.76 -6.38 -16.84
C ALA A 312 19.51 -6.10 -15.36
N LEU A 313 20.37 -6.65 -14.49
CA LEU A 313 20.22 -6.55 -13.04
C LEU A 313 21.24 -5.55 -12.49
N ASN A 314 20.74 -4.52 -11.80
CA ASN A 314 21.55 -3.46 -11.23
C ASN A 314 21.38 -3.49 -9.70
N PRO A 315 22.28 -4.17 -8.97
CA PRO A 315 22.22 -4.27 -7.51
C PRO A 315 22.82 -3.03 -6.84
N HIS A 316 22.18 -2.56 -5.77
CA HIS A 316 22.67 -1.50 -4.89
C HIS A 316 22.63 -1.94 -3.43
N GLY A 317 23.52 -1.39 -2.62
CA GLY A 317 23.62 -1.68 -1.19
C GLY A 317 24.29 -3.02 -0.91
N VAL A 318 23.87 -3.68 0.16
CA VAL A 318 24.49 -4.91 0.67
C VAL A 318 23.42 -5.97 0.90
N TYR A 319 23.63 -7.18 0.36
CA TYR A 319 22.76 -8.32 0.61
C TYR A 319 23.30 -9.19 1.75
N ILE A 320 22.61 -9.16 2.89
CA ILE A 320 22.91 -9.99 4.06
C ILE A 320 21.98 -11.22 4.12
N GLY A 321 20.84 -11.13 3.44
CA GLY A 321 19.80 -12.15 3.43
C GLY A 321 18.69 -11.94 4.47
N PRO A 322 17.71 -12.87 4.47
CA PRO A 322 16.50 -12.75 5.26
C PRO A 322 16.74 -12.54 6.75
N ILE A 323 15.87 -11.78 7.41
CA ILE A 323 15.86 -11.70 8.88
C ILE A 323 15.35 -13.03 9.48
N PRO A 324 15.77 -13.39 10.71
CA PRO A 324 15.54 -14.73 11.27
C PRO A 324 14.07 -15.21 11.29
N ILE A 325 13.11 -14.28 11.40
CA ILE A 325 11.67 -14.61 11.45
C ILE A 325 11.16 -15.37 10.22
N PHE A 326 11.84 -15.25 9.07
CA PHE A 326 11.45 -15.96 7.85
C PHE A 326 11.93 -17.41 7.81
N GLY A 327 12.83 -17.82 8.70
CA GLY A 327 13.29 -19.21 8.80
C GLY A 327 13.96 -19.74 7.52
N MET A 328 14.49 -18.84 6.68
CA MET A 328 15.11 -19.17 5.39
C MET A 328 16.49 -18.51 5.26
N GLY A 329 17.38 -19.18 4.53
CA GLY A 329 18.75 -18.69 4.29
C GLY A 329 18.84 -17.71 3.12
N PRO A 330 20.02 -17.09 2.92
CA PRO A 330 20.29 -16.25 1.75
C PRO A 330 20.12 -17.01 0.43
N GLU A 331 19.58 -16.34 -0.58
CA GLU A 331 19.49 -16.87 -1.94
C GLU A 331 20.88 -16.88 -2.60
N PRO A 332 21.39 -18.02 -3.09
CA PRO A 332 22.72 -18.09 -3.70
C PRO A 332 22.93 -17.12 -4.87
N ALA A 333 21.93 -16.96 -5.73
CA ALA A 333 21.99 -16.01 -6.85
C ALA A 333 22.08 -14.55 -6.38
N ALA A 334 21.41 -14.19 -5.29
CA ALA A 334 21.51 -12.86 -4.69
C ALA A 334 22.88 -12.66 -4.01
N VAL A 335 23.41 -13.66 -3.29
CA VAL A 335 24.78 -13.63 -2.74
C VAL A 335 25.80 -13.38 -3.84
N GLN A 336 25.67 -14.08 -4.98
CA GLN A 336 26.55 -13.91 -6.13
C GLN A 336 26.41 -12.51 -6.75
N LEU A 337 25.18 -12.00 -6.90
CA LEU A 337 24.91 -10.70 -7.53
C LEU A 337 25.48 -9.54 -6.71
N TRP A 338 25.32 -9.55 -5.38
CA TRP A 338 25.84 -8.54 -4.45
C TRP A 338 27.26 -8.80 -3.95
N HIS A 339 27.95 -9.80 -4.48
CA HIS A 339 29.29 -10.15 -4.03
C HIS A 339 30.22 -8.92 -4.09
N PRO A 340 31.05 -8.63 -3.06
CA PRO A 340 31.88 -7.41 -3.02
C PRO A 340 32.80 -7.21 -4.24
N LYS A 341 33.23 -8.29 -4.90
CA LYS A 341 34.00 -8.25 -6.15
C LYS A 341 33.25 -7.57 -7.32
N ASN A 342 31.92 -7.62 -7.32
CA ASN A 342 31.08 -6.96 -8.32
C ASN A 342 30.90 -5.46 -8.04
N LYS A 343 31.36 -4.99 -6.86
CA LYS A 343 31.31 -3.58 -6.43
C LYS A 343 29.92 -2.94 -6.60
N PRO A 344 28.84 -3.54 -6.04
CA PRO A 344 27.53 -2.92 -6.09
C PRO A 344 27.59 -1.49 -5.52
N PRO A 345 27.02 -0.48 -6.18
CA PRO A 345 27.00 0.88 -5.66
C PRO A 345 26.34 0.95 -4.28
N LYS A 346 26.80 1.87 -3.43
CA LYS A 346 26.24 2.06 -2.09
C LYS A 346 24.77 2.50 -2.14
N LEU A 347 24.04 2.15 -1.10
CA LEU A 347 22.65 2.59 -0.88
C LEU A 347 22.60 3.42 0.40
N ASP A 348 22.21 4.70 0.27
CA ASP A 348 22.31 5.67 1.37
C ASP A 348 21.02 5.79 2.20
N PHE A 349 20.04 4.93 1.94
CA PHE A 349 18.76 4.87 2.63
C PHE A 349 18.34 3.42 2.93
N GLY A 350 17.53 3.25 3.98
CA GLY A 350 17.06 1.94 4.40
C GLY A 350 15.79 1.50 3.68
N ILE A 351 15.69 0.24 3.29
CA ILE A 351 14.47 -0.33 2.68
C ILE A 351 14.28 -1.79 3.11
N GLY A 352 13.03 -2.25 3.07
CA GLY A 352 12.71 -3.63 3.40
C GLY A 352 12.80 -3.93 4.89
N TYR A 353 12.88 -5.22 5.24
CA TYR A 353 12.99 -5.63 6.64
C TYR A 353 14.34 -5.23 7.28
N ARG A 354 15.38 -5.02 6.47
CA ARG A 354 16.71 -4.53 6.87
C ARG A 354 16.84 -2.99 6.79
N HIS A 355 15.76 -2.26 7.05
CA HIS A 355 15.63 -0.79 6.99
C HIS A 355 16.59 0.05 7.86
N ARG A 356 17.41 -0.55 8.74
CA ARG A 356 18.34 0.20 9.60
C ARG A 356 19.68 0.41 8.88
N GLY A 357 19.88 1.59 8.30
CA GLY A 357 21.20 2.03 7.83
C GLY A 357 21.70 1.34 6.55
N ILE A 358 23.00 1.04 6.50
CA ILE A 358 23.76 0.57 5.33
C ILE A 358 23.56 -0.92 4.97
N ASP A 359 22.71 -1.62 5.72
CA ASP A 359 22.47 -3.08 5.61
C ASP A 359 21.36 -3.44 4.61
N SER A 360 20.82 -2.44 3.93
CA SER A 360 19.76 -2.62 2.94
C SER A 360 20.30 -2.97 1.56
N ASN A 361 19.54 -3.75 0.81
CA ASN A 361 19.75 -4.00 -0.61
C ASN A 361 18.58 -3.46 -1.43
N LEU A 362 18.87 -3.08 -2.67
CA LEU A 362 17.87 -2.68 -3.65
C LEU A 362 18.28 -3.18 -5.02
N LEU A 363 17.36 -3.82 -5.74
CA LEU A 363 17.55 -4.26 -7.12
C LEU A 363 16.76 -3.35 -8.05
N LEU A 364 17.43 -2.80 -9.06
CA LEU A 364 16.77 -2.33 -10.27
C LEU A 364 16.98 -3.37 -11.37
N ALA A 365 15.93 -4.12 -11.69
CA ALA A 365 15.90 -5.01 -12.84
C ALA A 365 15.25 -4.29 -14.03
N VAL A 366 15.96 -4.22 -15.15
CA VAL A 366 15.53 -3.57 -16.39
C VAL A 366 15.39 -4.64 -17.46
N ARG A 367 14.23 -4.72 -18.10
CA ARG A 367 14.03 -5.61 -19.23
C ARG A 367 14.89 -5.13 -20.39
N LYS A 368 15.65 -6.05 -20.98
CA LYS A 368 16.42 -5.77 -22.19
C LYS A 368 15.47 -5.65 -23.37
N ASP A 369 15.71 -4.67 -24.23
CA ASP A 369 15.03 -4.61 -25.52
C ASP A 369 15.24 -5.94 -26.24
N LYS A 370 14.15 -6.51 -26.76
CA LYS A 370 14.27 -7.65 -27.66
C LYS A 370 15.06 -7.15 -28.85
N LYS A 371 16.27 -7.68 -29.05
CA LYS A 371 16.93 -7.60 -30.36
C LYS A 371 15.98 -8.32 -31.33
N THR A 372 15.21 -7.53 -32.07
CA THR A 372 14.42 -7.99 -33.22
C THR A 372 15.34 -8.53 -34.30
#